data_AF-Q1KV18-F1
#
_entry.id   AF-Q1KV18-F1
#
_cell.length_a   1.000
_cell.length_b   1.000
_cell.length_c   1.000
_cell.angle_alpha   90.00
_cell.angle_beta   90.00
_cell.angle_gamma   90.00
#
_symmetry.space_group_name_H-M   'P 1'
#
loop_
_entity.id
_entity.type
_entity.pdbx_description
1 polymer ?
#
loop_
_entity_poly.entity_id
_entity_poly.type
_entity_poly.pdbx_seq_one_letter_code
_entity_poly.pdbx_strand_id
1 'polypeptide(L)'
;DLELNLQKAFGKLFRKYIKKNNTAEQDTSYSSLDELRESWWNTNKKYIWIAMKHGAGMNGTTCSCSGDSSNDMPTIDLIPQYLRFLQEWVEHFCEQRQAKVKDVITNCKSCKESGNKCKTECKTKCKDECEKYKTFIEDCNGGGTGTAGSSWVKRWDQIYKR
;
A
#
# COMPACT_ATOMS: atom_id res chain seq x y z
N ASP A 1 5.39 15.33 -15.82
CA ASP A 1 6.04 15.13 -17.12
C ASP A 1 5.91 13.72 -17.70
N LEU A 2 5.86 12.64 -16.88
CA LEU A 2 5.67 11.25 -17.36
C LEU A 2 4.39 11.02 -18.18
N GLU A 3 3.25 11.49 -17.68
CA GLU A 3 1.94 11.26 -18.34
C GLU A 3 1.88 11.87 -19.75
N LEU A 4 2.45 13.07 -19.92
CA LEU A 4 2.54 13.72 -21.23
C LEU A 4 3.38 12.91 -22.22
N ASN A 5 4.49 12.31 -21.75
CA ASN A 5 5.35 11.48 -22.58
C ASN A 5 4.65 10.17 -22.97
N LEU A 6 3.88 9.55 -22.06
CA LEU A 6 3.08 8.37 -22.37
C LEU A 6 2.01 8.69 -23.40
N GLN A 7 1.26 9.79 -23.23
CA GLN A 7 0.27 10.22 -24.22
C GLN A 7 0.89 10.42 -25.61
N LYS A 8 2.05 11.08 -25.70
CA LYS A 8 2.78 11.26 -26.97
C LYS A 8 3.22 9.93 -27.58
N ALA A 9 3.76 9.01 -26.77
CA ALA A 9 4.22 7.71 -27.23
C ALA A 9 3.05 6.86 -27.77
N PHE A 10 1.97 6.71 -26.98
CA PHE A 10 0.79 5.96 -27.40
C PHE A 10 0.11 6.61 -28.61
N GLY A 11 0.01 7.94 -28.63
CA GLY A 11 -0.53 8.70 -29.76
C GLY A 11 0.33 8.66 -31.03
N LYS A 12 1.61 8.26 -30.95
CA LYS A 12 2.47 8.01 -32.12
C LYS A 12 2.38 6.56 -32.58
N LEU A 13 2.42 5.61 -31.66
CA LEU A 13 2.47 4.17 -31.95
C LEU A 13 1.10 3.59 -32.35
N PHE A 14 0.01 4.08 -31.75
CA PHE A 14 -1.30 3.45 -31.87
C PHE A 14 -2.37 4.36 -32.48
N ARG A 15 -1.96 5.51 -33.05
CA ARG A 15 -2.88 6.51 -33.64
C ARG A 15 -3.91 5.92 -34.59
N LYS A 16 -3.51 4.92 -35.39
CA LYS A 16 -4.35 4.27 -36.40
C LYS A 16 -5.48 3.41 -35.82
N TYR A 17 -5.47 3.13 -34.52
CA TYR A 17 -6.45 2.28 -33.85
C TYR A 17 -7.53 3.07 -33.09
N ILE A 18 -7.42 4.41 -33.02
CA ILE A 18 -8.37 5.30 -32.35
C ILE A 18 -9.39 5.83 -33.37
N LYS A 19 -10.69 5.69 -33.07
CA LYS A 19 -11.79 6.22 -33.89
C LYS A 19 -11.65 7.73 -34.09
N LYS A 20 -11.72 8.19 -35.34
CA LYS A 20 -11.88 9.62 -35.67
C LYS A 20 -13.35 9.87 -35.99
N ASN A 21 -13.97 10.83 -35.29
CA ASN A 21 -15.41 11.12 -35.36
C ASN A 21 -15.97 11.58 -36.73
N ASN A 22 -15.19 11.65 -37.82
CA ASN A 22 -15.62 12.31 -39.06
C ASN A 22 -15.42 11.54 -40.37
N THR A 23 -15.14 10.22 -40.36
CA THR A 23 -15.12 9.44 -41.60
C THR A 23 -15.79 8.10 -41.38
N ALA A 24 -16.95 7.91 -42.03
CA ALA A 24 -17.51 6.59 -42.27
C ALA A 24 -16.43 5.71 -42.94
N GLU A 25 -16.35 4.45 -42.51
CA GLU A 25 -15.44 3.41 -43.05
C GLU A 25 -13.96 3.49 -42.66
N GLN A 26 -13.66 3.46 -41.36
CA GLN A 26 -12.43 2.81 -40.89
C GLN A 26 -12.72 1.96 -39.66
N ASP A 27 -12.47 0.65 -39.77
CA ASP A 27 -12.48 -0.37 -38.69
C ASP A 27 -11.46 0.00 -37.60
N THR A 28 -11.76 1.05 -36.85
CA THR A 28 -10.97 1.52 -35.73
C THR A 28 -11.52 0.88 -34.47
N SER A 29 -10.64 0.19 -33.73
CA SER A 29 -11.04 -0.74 -32.69
C SER A 29 -11.37 -0.07 -31.34
N TYR A 30 -10.89 1.15 -31.08
CA TYR A 30 -11.04 1.81 -29.77
C TYR A 30 -11.70 3.18 -29.87
N SER A 31 -12.55 3.50 -28.89
CA SER A 31 -13.30 4.76 -28.80
C SER A 31 -12.48 5.92 -28.21
N SER A 32 -11.43 5.63 -27.43
CA SER A 32 -10.59 6.63 -26.77
C SER A 32 -9.15 6.15 -26.56
N LEU A 33 -8.26 7.07 -26.19
CA LEU A 33 -6.89 6.74 -25.78
C LEU A 33 -6.87 5.93 -24.47
N ASP A 34 -7.83 6.16 -23.58
CA ASP A 34 -7.91 5.48 -22.28
C ASP A 34 -8.27 4.01 -22.45
N GLU A 35 -9.28 3.71 -23.27
CA GLU A 35 -9.68 2.32 -23.60
C GLU A 35 -8.51 1.56 -24.25
N LEU A 36 -7.75 2.24 -25.12
CA LEU A 36 -6.57 1.67 -25.76
C LEU A 36 -5.47 1.36 -24.73
N ARG A 37 -5.20 2.26 -23.78
CA ARG A 37 -4.19 2.06 -22.74
C ARG A 37 -4.59 0.95 -21.77
N GLU A 38 -5.87 0.85 -21.44
CA GLU A 38 -6.41 -0.23 -20.61
C GLU A 38 -6.27 -1.59 -21.30
N SER A 39 -6.67 -1.69 -22.58
CA SER A 39 -6.49 -2.91 -23.38
C SER A 39 -5.01 -3.29 -23.50
N TRP A 40 -4.13 -2.31 -23.74
CA TRP A 40 -2.69 -2.52 -23.79
C TRP A 40 -2.16 -3.05 -22.47
N TRP A 41 -2.57 -2.50 -21.32
CA TRP A 41 -2.18 -3.00 -20.01
C TRP A 41 -2.65 -4.44 -19.81
N ASN A 42 -3.92 -4.73 -20.05
CA ASN A 42 -4.50 -6.07 -19.88
C ASN A 42 -3.82 -7.12 -20.76
N THR A 43 -3.38 -6.73 -21.97
CA THR A 43 -2.64 -7.60 -22.88
C THR A 43 -1.21 -7.88 -22.39
N ASN A 44 -0.54 -6.87 -21.82
CA ASN A 44 0.91 -6.94 -21.54
C ASN A 44 1.27 -7.20 -20.06
N LYS A 45 0.32 -7.08 -19.12
CA LYS A 45 0.59 -7.15 -17.67
C LYS A 45 1.27 -8.45 -17.21
N LYS A 46 1.00 -9.57 -17.87
CA LYS A 46 1.68 -10.85 -17.60
C LYS A 46 3.20 -10.76 -17.85
N TYR A 47 3.61 -10.12 -18.94
CA TYR A 47 5.03 -9.96 -19.27
C TYR A 47 5.73 -8.98 -18.32
N ILE A 48 5.04 -7.90 -17.96
CA ILE A 48 5.52 -6.94 -16.97
C ILE A 48 5.74 -7.64 -15.62
N TRP A 49 4.78 -8.46 -15.18
CA TRP A 49 4.90 -9.24 -13.95
C TRP A 49 6.08 -10.22 -13.98
N ILE A 50 6.27 -10.95 -15.08
CA ILE A 50 7.42 -11.87 -15.23
C ILE A 50 8.74 -11.10 -15.13
N ALA A 51 8.84 -9.92 -15.76
CA ALA A 51 10.03 -9.09 -15.68
C ALA A 51 10.28 -8.58 -14.24
N MET A 52 9.24 -8.17 -13.52
CA MET A 52 9.33 -7.79 -12.11
C MET A 52 9.82 -8.94 -11.22
N LYS A 53 9.26 -10.14 -11.39
CA LYS A 53 9.72 -11.33 -10.65
C LYS A 53 11.18 -11.64 -10.93
N HIS A 54 11.61 -11.54 -12.18
CA HIS A 54 12.99 -11.77 -12.56
C HIS A 54 13.93 -10.76 -11.89
N GLY A 55 13.59 -9.47 -11.92
CA GLY A 55 14.34 -8.41 -11.24
C GLY A 55 14.42 -8.60 -9.72
N ALA A 56 13.38 -9.19 -9.12
CA ALA A 56 13.34 -9.52 -7.70
C ALA A 56 14.08 -10.83 -7.34
N GLY A 57 14.72 -11.50 -8.31
CA GLY A 57 15.41 -12.78 -8.09
C GLY A 57 14.46 -13.97 -7.84
N MET A 58 13.17 -13.82 -8.13
CA MET A 58 12.12 -14.80 -7.88
C MET A 58 11.98 -15.79 -9.06
N ASN A 59 13.09 -16.43 -9.44
CA ASN A 59 13.17 -17.31 -10.62
C ASN A 59 12.82 -18.78 -10.35
N GLY A 60 12.39 -19.13 -9.14
CA GLY A 60 12.05 -20.49 -8.72
C GLY A 60 10.67 -20.62 -8.04
N THR A 61 10.18 -21.85 -7.92
CA THR A 61 8.88 -22.23 -7.32
C THR A 61 8.70 -21.91 -5.82
N THR A 62 9.67 -21.25 -5.19
CA THR A 62 9.77 -21.16 -3.72
C THR A 62 9.59 -19.77 -3.14
N CYS A 63 9.37 -18.74 -3.96
CA CYS A 63 9.15 -17.39 -3.46
C CYS A 63 7.74 -16.93 -3.82
N SER A 64 6.80 -17.22 -2.94
CA SER A 64 5.44 -16.73 -3.07
C SER A 64 5.28 -15.47 -2.23
N CYS A 65 4.98 -14.34 -2.88
CA CYS A 65 4.62 -13.07 -2.20
C CYS A 65 3.25 -13.16 -1.49
N SER A 66 2.63 -14.33 -1.51
CA SER A 66 1.35 -14.69 -0.92
C SER A 66 1.48 -16.19 -0.63
N GLY A 67 1.05 -16.72 0.50
CA GLY A 67 1.28 -18.13 0.88
C GLY A 67 0.78 -19.24 -0.08
N ASP A 68 0.40 -18.91 -1.31
CA ASP A 68 0.12 -19.83 -2.40
C ASP A 68 1.36 -20.10 -3.27
N SER A 69 1.63 -21.38 -3.48
CA SER A 69 2.64 -21.92 -4.41
C SER A 69 2.37 -21.61 -5.90
N SER A 70 1.52 -20.64 -6.21
CA SER A 70 1.00 -20.48 -7.56
C SER A 70 1.73 -19.40 -8.34
N ASN A 71 2.00 -19.70 -9.60
CA ASN A 71 2.47 -18.75 -10.62
C ASN A 71 1.44 -17.66 -10.96
N ASP A 72 0.45 -17.43 -10.09
CA ASP A 72 -0.68 -16.56 -10.32
C ASP A 72 -0.24 -15.10 -10.28
N MET A 73 -0.73 -14.37 -11.27
CA MET A 73 -0.54 -12.93 -11.36
C MET A 73 -1.47 -12.26 -10.35
N PRO A 74 -0.97 -11.33 -9.53
CA PRO A 74 -1.82 -10.64 -8.58
C PRO A 74 -2.89 -9.83 -9.32
N THR A 75 -4.13 -9.87 -8.83
CA THR A 75 -5.28 -9.12 -9.36
C THR A 75 -5.39 -7.72 -8.75
N ILE A 76 -4.33 -7.25 -8.07
CA ILE A 76 -4.30 -5.96 -7.39
C ILE A 76 -4.53 -4.80 -8.36
N ASP A 77 -4.17 -4.95 -9.64
CA ASP A 77 -4.34 -3.90 -10.66
C ASP A 77 -5.82 -3.53 -10.90
N LEU A 78 -6.74 -4.47 -10.62
CA LEU A 78 -8.20 -4.26 -10.72
C LEU A 78 -8.79 -3.51 -9.52
N ILE A 79 -8.07 -3.43 -8.40
CA ILE A 79 -8.53 -2.73 -7.19
C ILE A 79 -8.28 -1.22 -7.37
N PRO A 80 -9.25 -0.33 -7.07
CA PRO A 80 -9.01 1.11 -7.11
C PRO A 80 -7.77 1.52 -6.30
N GLN A 81 -6.94 2.42 -6.87
CA GLN A 81 -5.66 2.82 -6.27
C GLN A 81 -5.81 3.31 -4.82
N TYR A 82 -6.88 4.05 -4.53
CA TYR A 82 -7.18 4.53 -3.19
C TYR A 82 -7.26 3.39 -2.16
N LEU A 83 -7.93 2.28 -2.50
CA LEU A 83 -8.08 1.13 -1.61
C LEU A 83 -6.76 0.38 -1.43
N ARG A 84 -5.93 0.29 -2.48
CA ARG A 84 -4.58 -0.29 -2.37
C ARG A 84 -3.69 0.51 -1.42
N PHE A 85 -3.69 1.83 -1.55
CA PHE A 85 -2.92 2.71 -0.65
C PHE A 85 -3.45 2.68 0.77
N LEU A 86 -4.77 2.54 0.96
CA LEU A 86 -5.34 2.35 2.28
C LEU A 86 -4.88 1.03 2.91
N GLN A 87 -4.89 -0.07 2.15
CA GLN A 87 -4.40 -1.36 2.63
C GLN A 87 -2.92 -1.27 3.04
N GLU A 88 -2.05 -0.73 2.17
CA GLU A 88 -0.63 -0.54 2.45
C GLU A 88 -0.41 0.34 3.68
N TRP A 89 -1.18 1.42 3.83
CA TRP A 89 -1.10 2.30 4.99
C TRP A 89 -1.51 1.60 6.29
N VAL A 90 -2.55 0.76 6.26
CA VAL A 90 -2.99 -0.04 7.41
C VAL A 90 -1.95 -1.11 7.78
N GLU A 91 -1.38 -1.80 6.80
CA GLU A 91 -0.31 -2.79 7.01
C GLU A 91 0.91 -2.14 7.67
N HIS A 92 1.36 -1.00 7.14
CA HIS A 92 2.49 -0.22 7.69
C HIS A 92 2.22 0.28 9.12
N PHE A 93 0.98 0.69 9.42
CA PHE A 93 0.57 1.03 10.78
C PHE A 93 0.63 -0.17 11.72
N CYS A 94 0.10 -1.32 11.30
CA CYS A 94 0.00 -2.51 12.12
C CYS A 94 1.38 -3.06 12.50
N GLU A 95 2.33 -3.04 11.57
CA GLU A 95 3.72 -3.45 11.82
C GLU A 95 4.37 -2.58 12.91
N GLN A 96 4.30 -1.25 12.76
CA GLN A 96 4.83 -0.32 13.76
C GLN A 96 4.14 -0.48 15.11
N ARG A 97 2.80 -0.62 15.09
CA ARG A 97 2.01 -0.82 16.30
C ARG A 97 2.41 -2.11 17.01
N GLN A 98 2.61 -3.21 16.28
CA GLN A 98 3.00 -4.49 16.86
C GLN A 98 4.33 -4.38 17.61
N ALA A 99 5.32 -3.70 17.03
CA ALA A 99 6.60 -3.44 17.69
C ALA A 99 6.42 -2.67 19.00
N LYS A 100 5.69 -1.55 18.97
CA LYS A 100 5.47 -0.71 20.17
C LYS A 100 4.65 -1.44 21.25
N VAL A 101 3.62 -2.20 20.86
CA VAL A 101 2.79 -2.97 21.80
C VAL A 101 3.60 -4.10 22.45
N LYS A 102 4.53 -4.73 21.72
CA LYS A 102 5.41 -5.76 22.28
C LYS A 102 6.25 -5.22 23.44
N ASP A 103 6.78 -4.00 23.30
CA ASP A 103 7.56 -3.33 24.34
C ASP A 103 6.70 -3.02 25.57
N VAL A 104 5.48 -2.48 25.35
CA VAL A 104 4.51 -2.23 26.43
C VAL A 104 4.16 -3.52 27.16
N ILE A 105 3.78 -4.59 26.44
CA ILE A 105 3.40 -5.87 27.05
C ILE A 105 4.55 -6.42 27.88
N THR A 106 5.77 -6.41 27.34
CA THR A 106 6.95 -6.96 28.02
C THR A 106 7.23 -6.24 29.35
N ASN A 107 7.18 -4.90 29.33
CA ASN A 107 7.50 -4.08 30.50
C ASN A 107 6.34 -3.94 31.50
N CYS A 108 5.09 -4.15 31.06
CA CYS A 108 3.90 -4.03 31.90
C CYS A 108 3.30 -5.36 32.35
N LYS A 109 3.80 -6.51 31.86
CA LYS A 109 3.25 -7.84 32.18
C LYS A 109 3.15 -8.10 33.68
N SER A 110 4.23 -7.83 34.41
CA SER A 110 4.31 -8.02 35.86
C SER A 110 3.32 -7.13 36.62
N CYS A 111 2.96 -5.96 36.07
CA CYS A 111 2.00 -5.02 36.66
C CYS A 111 0.58 -5.54 36.61
N LYS A 112 0.21 -6.23 35.53
CA LYS A 112 -1.11 -6.85 35.37
C LYS A 112 -1.30 -8.04 36.32
N GLU A 113 -0.26 -8.83 36.52
CA GLU A 113 -0.30 -10.05 37.35
C GLU A 113 -0.24 -9.76 38.87
N SER A 114 0.21 -8.56 39.27
CA SER A 114 0.46 -8.22 40.68
C SER A 114 -0.75 -7.73 41.49
N GLY A 115 -1.97 -7.74 40.94
CA GLY A 115 -3.21 -7.46 41.69
C GLY A 115 -3.14 -6.23 42.61
N ASN A 116 -2.81 -5.05 42.05
CA ASN A 116 -2.63 -3.76 42.75
C ASN A 116 -1.36 -3.58 43.62
N LYS A 117 -0.48 -4.58 43.79
CA LYS A 117 0.87 -4.33 44.34
C LYS A 117 1.81 -3.85 43.23
N CYS A 118 1.77 -2.56 42.92
CA CYS A 118 2.68 -1.95 41.94
C CYS A 118 4.14 -2.07 42.43
N LYS A 119 4.89 -3.04 41.87
CA LYS A 119 6.36 -3.09 41.99
C LYS A 119 6.98 -1.80 41.43
N THR A 120 8.18 -1.44 41.86
CA THR A 120 8.88 -0.22 41.43
C THR A 120 9.00 -0.13 39.89
N GLU A 121 9.18 -1.27 39.22
CA GLU A 121 9.22 -1.40 37.76
C GLU A 121 7.93 -0.96 37.06
N CYS A 122 6.77 -1.09 37.73
CA CYS A 122 5.49 -0.60 37.22
C CYS A 122 5.37 0.91 37.31
N LYS A 123 6.01 1.53 38.30
CA LYS A 123 5.97 2.99 38.47
C LYS A 123 6.82 3.73 37.43
N THR A 124 7.88 3.09 36.92
CA THR A 124 8.84 3.72 35.99
C THR A 124 8.75 3.11 34.59
N LYS A 125 9.31 1.91 34.37
CA LYS A 125 9.45 1.31 33.03
C LYS A 125 8.12 1.12 32.29
N CYS A 126 7.12 0.54 32.97
CA CYS A 126 5.81 0.35 32.33
C CYS A 126 5.16 1.69 31.97
N LYS A 127 5.28 2.71 32.83
CA LYS A 127 4.75 4.04 32.57
C LYS A 127 5.46 4.68 31.38
N ASP A 128 6.79 4.61 31.33
CA ASP A 128 7.59 5.17 30.24
C ASP A 128 7.23 4.55 28.87
N GLU A 129 7.06 3.23 28.82
CA GLU A 129 6.63 2.56 27.57
C GLU A 129 5.18 2.89 27.19
N CYS A 130 4.28 3.05 28.17
CA CYS A 130 2.92 3.52 27.90
C CYS A 130 2.91 4.94 27.32
N GLU A 131 3.73 5.86 27.85
CA GLU A 131 3.84 7.23 27.33
C GLU A 131 4.47 7.26 25.93
N LYS A 132 5.47 6.42 25.66
CA LYS A 132 6.02 6.26 24.30
C LYS A 132 4.95 5.74 23.33
N TYR A 133 4.15 4.77 23.72
CA TYR A 133 3.05 4.26 22.89
C TYR A 133 1.97 5.32 22.65
N LYS A 134 1.59 6.07 23.69
CA LYS A 134 0.64 7.18 23.57
C LYS A 134 1.16 8.24 22.61
N THR A 135 2.42 8.63 22.75
CA THR A 135 3.11 9.56 21.84
C THR A 135 3.11 9.01 20.41
N PHE A 136 3.37 7.71 20.21
CA PHE A 136 3.29 7.07 18.89
C PHE A 136 1.92 7.25 18.21
N ILE A 137 0.81 7.13 18.96
CA ILE A 137 -0.55 7.24 18.42
C ILE A 137 -0.98 8.70 18.22
N GLU A 138 -0.70 9.55 19.21
CA GLU A 138 -1.30 10.88 19.35
C GLU A 138 -0.41 12.01 18.84
N ASP A 139 0.92 11.82 18.80
CA ASP A 139 1.82 12.92 18.47
C ASP A 139 1.72 13.33 17.00
N CYS A 140 1.68 14.64 16.80
CA CYS A 140 1.68 15.26 15.48
C CYS A 140 3.10 15.37 14.90
N ASN A 141 4.15 15.26 15.72
CA ASN A 141 5.54 15.44 15.28
C ASN A 141 6.31 14.12 15.03
N GLY A 142 5.61 12.99 14.88
CA GLY A 142 6.19 11.78 14.31
C GLY A 142 6.69 10.76 15.33
N GLY A 143 5.78 10.25 16.16
CA GLY A 143 6.07 9.01 16.88
C GLY A 143 6.22 7.78 15.96
N GLY A 144 5.78 7.86 14.69
CA GLY A 144 5.91 6.82 13.65
C GLY A 144 6.06 7.39 12.23
N THR A 145 6.41 6.54 11.26
CA THR A 145 6.54 6.91 9.85
C THR A 145 5.23 6.69 9.09
N GLY A 146 4.93 7.52 8.08
CA GLY A 146 3.75 7.34 7.20
C GLY A 146 2.54 8.24 7.49
N THR A 147 2.64 9.20 8.41
CA THR A 147 1.55 10.16 8.71
C THR A 147 1.80 11.58 8.19
N ALA A 148 2.96 11.81 7.56
CA ALA A 148 3.40 13.12 7.08
C ALA A 148 3.26 14.23 8.14
N GLY A 149 3.79 13.97 9.34
CA GLY A 149 3.76 14.95 10.45
C GLY A 149 2.35 15.22 10.98
N SER A 150 1.51 14.18 11.07
CA SER A 150 0.21 14.27 11.74
C SER A 150 0.01 13.04 12.63
N SER A 151 -0.93 13.11 13.57
CA SER A 151 -1.28 11.93 14.36
C SER A 151 -2.01 10.88 13.52
N TRP A 152 -1.89 9.60 13.91
CA TRP A 152 -2.60 8.51 13.26
C TRP A 152 -4.12 8.70 13.35
N VAL A 153 -4.61 9.19 14.50
CA VAL A 153 -6.02 9.48 14.74
C VAL A 153 -6.56 10.50 13.74
N LYS A 154 -5.82 11.59 13.49
CA LYS A 154 -6.23 12.63 12.55
C LYS A 154 -6.28 12.11 11.10
N ARG A 155 -5.31 11.27 10.71
CA ARG A 155 -5.28 10.66 9.36
C ARG A 155 -6.43 9.68 9.16
N TRP A 156 -6.74 8.88 10.17
CA TRP A 156 -7.87 7.97 10.15
C TRP A 156 -9.21 8.71 9.98
N ASP A 157 -9.42 9.81 10.72
CA ASP A 157 -10.62 10.64 10.59
C ASP A 157 -10.78 11.22 9.16
N GLN A 158 -9.68 11.64 8.53
CA GLN A 158 -9.69 12.12 7.13
C GLN A 158 -10.05 11.03 6.13
N ILE A 159 -9.59 9.79 6.37
CA ILE A 159 -9.92 8.62 5.54
C ILE A 159 -11.40 8.27 5.69
N TYR A 160 -11.91 8.23 6.92
CA TYR A 160 -13.29 7.85 7.22
C TYR A 160 -14.34 8.83 6.68
N LYS A 161 -14.00 10.14 6.63
CA LYS A 161 -14.92 11.20 6.17
C LYS A 161 -14.94 11.41 4.65
N ARG A 162 -14.13 10.68 3.89
CA ARG A 162 -14.14 10.71 2.42
C ARG A 162 -15.23 9.82 1.85
#